data_AF-A0A7X7PEZ9-F1
#
_entry.id   AF-A0A7X7PEZ9-F1
#
_cell.length_a   1.000
_cell.length_b   1.000
_cell.length_c   1.000
_cell.angle_alpha   90.00
_cell.angle_beta   90.00
_cell.angle_gamma   90.00
#
_symmetry.space_group_name_H-M   'P 1'
#
loop_
_entity.id
_entity.type
_entity.pdbx_description
1 polymer ?
#
loop_
_entity_poly.entity_id
_entity_poly.type
_entity_poly.pdbx_seq_one_letter_code
_entity_poly.pdbx_strand_id
1 'polypeptide(L)' 'MRVFTPDELAIKANGEERASKYLGVLVAARYARELNALPKEAVPGDRPQKKLTTQALEAFVNGEVEFTLVKRRRKSA' A
#
# COMPACT_ATOMS: atom_id res chain seq x y z
N MET A 1 -15.48 9.45 6.04
CA MET A 1 -14.06 9.10 6.21
C MET A 1 -14.00 7.60 6.44
N ARG A 2 -13.38 6.83 5.54
CA ARG A 2 -13.32 5.35 5.67
C ARG A 2 -12.21 4.99 6.67
N VAL A 3 -12.50 4.08 7.58
CA VAL A 3 -11.58 3.64 8.64
C VAL A 3 -11.05 2.26 8.25
N PHE A 4 -9.73 2.08 8.35
CA PHE A 4 -9.05 0.79 8.22
C PHE A 4 -8.39 0.46 9.55
N THR A 5 -8.52 -0.78 9.99
CA THR A 5 -8.01 -1.20 11.29
C THR A 5 -6.55 -1.65 11.21
N PRO A 6 -5.78 -1.50 12.31
CA PRO A 6 -4.43 -2.04 12.37
C PRO A 6 -4.34 -3.54 12.07
N ASP A 7 -5.38 -4.29 12.43
CA ASP A 7 -5.44 -5.75 12.26
C ASP A 7 -5.66 -6.12 10.79
N GLU A 8 -6.55 -5.41 10.09
CA GLU A 8 -6.72 -5.56 8.63
C GLU A 8 -5.39 -5.39 7.88
N LEU A 9 -4.59 -4.40 8.30
CA LEU A 9 -3.28 -4.12 7.71
C LEU A 9 -2.25 -5.19 8.05
N ALA A 10 -2.27 -5.69 9.29
CA ALA A 10 -1.32 -6.68 9.75
C ALA A 10 -1.54 -8.03 9.05
N ILE A 11 -2.79 -8.52 9.02
CA ILE A 11 -3.17 -9.80 8.43
C ILE A 11 -2.77 -9.87 6.95
N LYS A 12 -2.98 -8.79 6.21
CA LYS A 12 -2.69 -8.73 4.77
C LYS A 12 -1.21 -8.55 4.44
N ALA A 13 -0.40 -8.05 5.37
CA ALA A 13 1.01 -7.75 5.10
C ALA A 13 1.87 -8.99 4.90
N ASN A 14 1.72 -10.04 5.70
CA ASN A 14 2.39 -11.34 5.52
C ASN A 14 1.72 -12.28 6.52
N GLY A 15 1.15 -13.39 6.03
CA GLY A 15 0.32 -14.32 6.79
C GLY A 15 0.76 -14.55 8.24
N GLU A 16 -0.24 -14.51 9.12
CA GLU A 16 -0.35 -14.77 10.58
C GLU A 16 0.91 -14.76 11.47
N GLU A 17 2.07 -15.27 11.05
CA GLU A 17 3.28 -15.37 11.86
C GLU A 17 4.21 -14.14 11.78
N ARG A 18 4.08 -13.27 10.77
CA ARG A 18 4.91 -12.05 10.58
C ARG A 18 4.10 -10.81 10.16
N ALA A 19 2.88 -10.71 10.67
CA ALA A 19 1.95 -9.62 10.42
C ALA A 19 2.40 -8.32 11.13
N SER A 20 2.87 -7.32 10.39
CA SER A 20 3.22 -6.00 10.93
C SER A 20 2.35 -4.91 10.31
N LYS A 21 1.52 -4.26 11.13
CA LYS A 21 0.72 -3.09 10.71
C LYS A 21 1.57 -1.98 10.08
N TYR A 22 2.80 -1.82 10.56
CA TYR A 22 3.74 -0.81 10.05
C TYR A 22 4.17 -1.14 8.62
N LEU A 23 4.39 -2.42 8.33
CA LEU A 23 4.70 -2.86 6.97
C LEU A 23 3.53 -2.58 6.02
N GLY A 24 2.29 -2.91 6.43
CA GLY A 24 1.10 -2.61 5.62
C GLY A 24 0.96 -1.11 5.32
N VAL A 25 1.20 -0.26 6.32
CA VAL A 25 1.22 1.21 6.12
C VAL A 25 2.32 1.64 5.14
N LEU A 26 3.52 1.08 5.24
CA LEU A 26 4.63 1.43 4.34
C LEU A 26 4.35 1.02 2.89
N VAL A 27 3.77 -0.16 2.67
CA VAL A 27 3.40 -0.65 1.34
C VAL A 27 2.31 0.22 0.74
N ALA A 28 1.22 0.48 1.47
CA ALA A 28 0.14 1.34 1.00
C ALA A 28 0.62 2.77 0.71
N ALA A 29 1.49 3.32 1.56
CA ALA A 29 2.08 4.64 1.33
C ALA A 29 3.00 4.67 0.10
N ARG A 30 3.77 3.61 -0.16
CA ARG A 30 4.57 3.50 -1.39
C ARG A 30 3.67 3.45 -2.61
N TYR A 31 2.65 2.60 -2.59
CA TYR A 31 1.70 2.47 -3.69
C TYR A 31 0.98 3.79 -3.99
N ALA A 32 0.53 4.52 -2.96
CA ALA A 32 -0.07 5.84 -3.13
C ALA A 32 0.86 6.85 -3.82
N ARG A 33 2.18 6.78 -3.58
CA ARG A 33 3.17 7.64 -4.26
C ARG A 33 3.32 7.26 -5.74
N GLU A 34 3.30 5.97 -6.06
CA GLU A 34 3.32 5.49 -7.46
C GLU A 34 2.06 5.99 -8.19
N LEU A 35 0.87 5.84 -7.58
CA LEU A 35 -0.38 6.37 -8.14
C LEU A 35 -0.34 7.89 -8.33
N ASN A 36 0.31 8.62 -7.44
CA ASN A 36 0.44 10.07 -7.55
C ASN A 36 1.46 10.50 -8.64
N ALA A 37 2.40 9.64 -8.99
CA ALA A 37 3.38 9.90 -10.05
C ALA A 37 2.82 9.69 -11.46
N LEU A 38 1.73 8.93 -11.60
CA LEU A 38 1.05 8.70 -12.86
C LEU A 38 0.30 9.95 -13.37
N PRO A 39 0.19 10.14 -14.70
CA PRO A 39 -0.72 11.12 -15.30
C PRO A 39 -2.14 10.95 -14.75
N LYS A 40 -2.89 12.06 -14.62
CA LYS A 40 -4.19 12.04 -13.93
C LYS A 40 -5.21 11.11 -14.57
N GLU A 41 -5.08 10.92 -15.89
CA GLU A 41 -5.91 10.10 -16.75
C GLU A 41 -5.53 8.61 -16.70
N ALA A 42 -4.30 8.30 -16.30
CA ALA A 42 -3.75 6.95 -16.26
C ALA A 42 -3.88 6.27 -14.89
N VAL A 43 -4.39 6.98 -13.88
CA VAL A 43 -4.56 6.44 -12.53
C VAL A 43 -5.81 5.57 -12.48
N PRO A 44 -5.70 4.27 -12.15
CA PRO A 44 -6.85 3.39 -12.03
C PRO A 44 -7.84 3.88 -10.96
N GLY A 45 -9.15 3.64 -11.13
CA GLY A 45 -10.19 3.79 -10.10
C GLY A 45 -11.02 5.08 -10.12
N ASP A 46 -11.92 5.22 -9.13
CA ASP A 46 -12.92 6.29 -9.05
C ASP A 46 -12.31 7.66 -8.65
N ARG A 47 -11.80 8.39 -9.64
CA ARG A 47 -11.64 9.84 -9.53
C ARG A 47 -12.96 10.54 -9.85
N PRO A 48 -13.32 11.65 -9.17
CA PRO A 48 -12.56 12.43 -8.17
C PRO A 48 -12.95 12.13 -6.70
N GLN A 49 -13.70 11.07 -6.42
CA GLN A 49 -14.38 10.93 -5.12
C GLN A 49 -13.49 10.49 -3.96
N LYS A 50 -12.37 9.79 -4.21
CA LYS A 50 -11.50 9.23 -3.16
C LYS A 50 -10.08 9.80 -3.19
N LYS A 51 -9.51 10.04 -2.01
CA LYS A 51 -8.08 10.40 -1.85
C LYS A 51 -7.21 9.18 -2.20
N LEU A 52 -6.07 9.39 -2.86
CA LEU A 52 -5.15 8.32 -3.27
C LEU A 52 -4.66 7.45 -2.12
N THR A 53 -4.49 8.03 -0.92
CA THR A 53 -4.11 7.27 0.29
C THR A 53 -5.21 6.33 0.76
N THR A 54 -6.48 6.75 0.67
CA THR A 54 -7.63 5.89 0.96
C THR A 54 -7.75 4.77 -0.07
N GLN A 55 -7.56 5.09 -1.35
CA GLN A 55 -7.58 4.12 -2.42
C GLN A 55 -6.45 3.08 -2.28
N ALA A 56 -5.24 3.52 -1.93
CA ALA A 56 -4.11 2.63 -1.75
C ALA A 56 -4.28 1.68 -0.56
N LEU A 57 -4.87 2.18 0.55
CA LEU A 57 -5.23 1.34 1.69
C LEU A 57 -6.32 0.32 1.33
N GLU A 58 -7.33 0.75 0.57
CA GLU A 58 -8.40 -0.12 0.08
C GLU A 58 -7.84 -1.26 -0.79
N ALA A 59 -7.03 -0.92 -1.80
CA ALA A 59 -6.40 -1.89 -2.68
C ALA A 59 -5.50 -2.88 -1.90
N PHE A 60 -4.77 -2.39 -0.89
CA PHE A 60 -3.93 -3.24 -0.05
C PHE A 60 -4.76 -4.21 0.80
N VAL A 61 -5.81 -3.74 1.49
CA VAL A 61 -6.67 -4.61 2.32
C VAL A 61 -7.44 -5.63 1.46
N ASN A 62 -7.85 -5.25 0.25
CA ASN A 62 -8.48 -6.15 -0.70
C ASN A 62 -7.52 -7.21 -1.27
N GLY A 63 -6.20 -7.04 -1.11
CA GLY A 63 -5.19 -7.93 -1.68
C GLY A 63 -4.92 -7.68 -3.17
N GLU A 64 -5.26 -6.49 -3.67
CA GLU A 64 -4.98 -6.07 -5.06
C GLU A 64 -3.52 -5.59 -5.24
N VAL A 65 -2.78 -5.44 -4.14
CA VAL A 65 -1.39 -4.97 -4.13
C VAL A 65 -0.47 -6.09 -3.67
N GLU A 66 0.27 -6.66 -4.62
CA GLU A 66 1.38 -7.56 -4.33
C GLU A 66 2.66 -6.78 -4.05
N PHE A 67 3.48 -7.26 -3.11
CA PHE A 67 4.75 -6.63 -2.82
C PHE A 67 5.81 -7.66 -2.42
N THR A 68 7.07 -7.28 -2.55
CA THR A 68 8.21 -8.09 -2.10
C THR A 68 9.24 -7.20 -1.43
N LEU A 69 9.80 -7.68 -0.31
CA LEU A 69 10.84 -6.96 0.41
C LEU A 69 12.20 -7.17 -0.25
N VAL A 70 12.67 -6.15 -0.95
CA VAL A 70 14.02 -6.14 -1.55
C VAL A 70 14.99 -5.46 -0.59
N LYS A 71 16.04 -6.18 -0.18
CA LYS A 71 17.11 -5.59 0.63
C LYS A 71 17.83 -4.52 -0.17
N ARG A 72 18.03 -3.35 0.43
CA ARG A 72 18.82 -2.26 -0.17
C ARG A 72 20.24 -2.77 -0.47
N ARG A 73 20.66 -2.70 -1.72
CA ARG A 73 22.05 -2.99 -2.11
C ARG A 73 22.98 -1.99 -1.43
N ARG A 74 23.88 -2.47 -0.58
CA ARG A 74 24.97 -1.64 -0.03
C ARG A 74 26.07 -1.59 -1.09
N LYS A 75 26.56 -0.39 -1.43
CA LYS A 75 27.81 -0.24 -2.18
C LYS A 75 28.90 -0.81 -1.26
N SER A 76 29.69 -1.77 -1.73
CA SER A 76 30.90 -2.18 -1.03
C SER A 76 31.76 -0.92 -0.83
N ALA A 77 32.13 -0.66 0.43
CA ALA A 77 33.06 0.41 0.77
C ALA A 77 34.44 0.13 0.18
#